data_AF-A0A2E3BZD8-F1
#
_entry.id   AF-A0A2E3BZD8-F1
#
_cell.length_a   1.000
_cell.length_b   1.000
_cell.length_c   1.000
_cell.angle_alpha   90.00
_cell.angle_beta   90.00
_cell.angle_gamma   90.00
#
_symmetry.space_group_name_H-M   'P 1'
#
loop_
_entity.id
_entity.type
_entity.pdbx_description
1 polymer ?
#
loop_
_entity_poly.entity_id
_entity_poly.type
_entity_poly.pdbx_seq_one_letter_code
_entity_poly.pdbx_strand_id
1 'polypeptide(L)'
;MDTIHNILKSQIKDFDFDIIKQNKVNKITYYNKDIKYNWFVSSEFEVLNNGTSPLDQHLYRLIKNVTVDKTLNQEQIFELVNYLISNFESLQSYCTICGTKLKFKSYKITTCENDDCKMKKEILLVDDNYVIDSYKSNIDQFIINIRTIFEVIKNGDPLRFEPFPYIFHKKNELKKRDKFIANKNDYHLNKDIASLQKLILGKTPENIIEIIEHCVFDLELKEKLGHDLYRLIKFAIETNNTQLLDFKVSNGILNEMKLNKFPEKMKIFAVKHSKEKEDYFKKDSIYCFHGSGTQNWYSILRNGLKNVSNTNMMTAGAALGAGIYLGKSSGVSLNYSNGSYKIMGICLLKNHKNYDKSRAYVVPNEKDILLKYIVCGNLDCVFLDKYFTDIIYKNNSISDTRLTKIATKRIIKELKNIKKKKKINNIDVMIYNNDLTQWNITMKVRDIDLNLEMILGDNYPLEPPHIHLISPKVKSNNGYIGNNGSICIGVTSNKHWKPIYSLEMVLLSTKFKLEDDLIEYKSKKKYNTSISIEEYQEICKRMNWI
;
A
#
# COMPACT_ATOMS: atom_id res chain seq x y z
N MET A 1 -28.98 -21.19 5.22
CA MET A 1 -27.61 -20.99 4.73
C MET A 1 -27.51 -21.79 3.45
N ASP A 2 -27.89 -21.17 2.33
CA ASP A 2 -27.99 -21.90 1.07
C ASP A 2 -26.62 -22.02 0.43
N THR A 3 -26.05 -23.21 0.59
CA THR A 3 -24.80 -23.64 -0.04
C THR A 3 -24.96 -23.61 -1.57
N ILE A 4 -23.87 -23.35 -2.30
CA ILE A 4 -23.77 -23.43 -3.78
C ILE A 4 -24.42 -24.71 -4.35
N HIS A 5 -24.45 -25.77 -3.55
CA HIS A 5 -25.16 -27.02 -3.77
C HIS A 5 -26.66 -26.87 -4.13
N ASN A 6 -27.38 -25.93 -3.50
CA ASN A 6 -28.84 -25.77 -3.67
C ASN A 6 -29.20 -24.97 -4.93
N ILE A 7 -28.29 -24.13 -5.43
CA ILE A 7 -28.56 -23.25 -6.59
C ILE A 7 -28.36 -24.01 -7.91
N LEU A 8 -27.42 -24.96 -7.94
CA LEU A 8 -27.06 -25.77 -9.12
C LEU A 8 -28.17 -26.70 -9.64
N LYS A 9 -29.25 -26.93 -8.87
CA LYS A 9 -30.28 -27.92 -9.20
C LYS A 9 -31.39 -27.43 -10.14
N SER A 10 -31.41 -26.14 -10.52
CA SER A 10 -32.65 -25.53 -11.05
C SER A 10 -32.61 -24.94 -12.46
N GLN A 11 -31.46 -24.71 -13.11
CA GLN A 11 -31.47 -23.93 -14.36
C GLN A 11 -30.30 -24.23 -15.30
N ILE A 12 -30.49 -25.06 -16.34
CA ILE A 12 -29.59 -25.14 -17.51
C ILE A 12 -30.40 -25.45 -18.79
N LYS A 13 -30.23 -24.62 -19.84
CA LYS A 13 -30.60 -24.88 -21.24
C LYS A 13 -29.54 -24.31 -22.21
N ASP A 14 -29.14 -25.18 -23.14
CA ASP A 14 -28.59 -25.06 -24.52
C ASP A 14 -27.66 -23.90 -24.93
N PHE A 15 -26.44 -24.21 -25.41
CA PHE A 15 -25.65 -23.48 -26.46
C PHE A 15 -24.44 -24.31 -26.98
N ASP A 16 -23.91 -23.94 -28.16
CA ASP A 16 -23.07 -24.72 -29.10
C ASP A 16 -21.53 -24.48 -28.97
N PHE A 17 -20.67 -25.48 -29.28
CA PHE A 17 -19.19 -25.43 -29.09
C PHE A 17 -18.33 -26.19 -30.12
N ASP A 18 -17.11 -25.69 -30.36
CA ASP A 18 -16.02 -26.37 -31.09
C ASP A 18 -15.10 -27.19 -30.15
N ILE A 19 -15.03 -28.51 -30.35
CA ILE A 19 -14.12 -29.42 -29.63
C ILE A 19 -12.93 -29.76 -30.54
N ILE A 20 -11.73 -29.28 -30.21
CA ILE A 20 -10.50 -29.74 -30.86
C ILE A 20 -9.92 -30.90 -30.02
N LYS A 21 -10.09 -32.14 -30.51
CA LYS A 21 -9.47 -33.33 -29.92
C LYS A 21 -7.97 -33.35 -30.25
N GLN A 22 -7.12 -33.26 -29.23
CA GLN A 22 -5.70 -33.58 -29.35
C GLN A 22 -5.28 -34.52 -28.22
N ASN A 23 -4.83 -35.73 -28.56
CA ASN A 23 -4.12 -36.66 -27.68
C ASN A 23 -4.66 -36.77 -26.25
N LYS A 24 -5.82 -37.43 -26.07
CA LYS A 24 -6.47 -37.71 -24.76
C LYS A 24 -6.85 -36.48 -23.91
N VAL A 25 -6.82 -35.28 -24.48
CA VAL A 25 -7.21 -34.04 -23.80
C VAL A 25 -8.15 -33.23 -24.70
N ASN A 26 -9.27 -32.77 -24.14
CA ASN A 26 -10.21 -31.86 -24.81
C ASN A 26 -9.89 -30.42 -24.38
N LYS A 27 -9.52 -29.54 -25.33
CA LYS A 27 -9.41 -28.09 -25.08
C LYS A 27 -10.78 -27.45 -25.30
N ILE A 28 -11.30 -26.79 -24.27
CA ILE A 28 -12.54 -26.03 -24.34
C ILE A 28 -12.15 -24.53 -24.32
N THR A 29 -12.78 -23.73 -25.18
CA THR A 29 -12.55 -22.28 -25.26
C THR A 29 -13.88 -21.57 -25.09
N TYR A 30 -13.97 -20.61 -24.18
CA TYR A 30 -15.17 -19.82 -23.93
C TYR A 30 -14.89 -18.32 -24.01
N TYR A 31 -15.87 -17.55 -24.44
CA TYR A 31 -15.80 -16.09 -24.57
C TYR A 31 -16.87 -15.43 -23.69
N ASN A 32 -16.47 -14.64 -22.68
CA ASN A 32 -17.37 -13.73 -21.96
C ASN A 32 -17.02 -12.29 -22.36
N LYS A 33 -17.88 -11.62 -23.13
CA LYS A 33 -17.57 -10.29 -23.69
C LYS A 33 -16.22 -10.33 -24.41
N ASP A 34 -15.26 -9.50 -24.00
CA ASP A 34 -13.92 -9.39 -24.60
C ASP A 34 -12.88 -10.35 -23.97
N ILE A 35 -13.26 -11.20 -23.01
CA ILE A 35 -12.33 -12.07 -22.28
C ILE A 35 -12.46 -13.51 -22.77
N LYS A 36 -11.33 -14.07 -23.22
CA LYS A 36 -11.17 -15.47 -23.65
C LYS A 36 -10.66 -16.34 -22.50
N TYR A 37 -11.36 -17.44 -22.23
CA TYR A 37 -11.01 -18.43 -21.24
C TYR A 37 -10.63 -19.75 -21.92
N ASN A 38 -9.51 -20.36 -21.51
CA ASN A 38 -9.07 -21.65 -22.07
C ASN A 38 -8.83 -22.65 -20.93
N TRP A 39 -9.27 -23.89 -21.14
CA TRP A 39 -9.06 -24.97 -20.18
C TRP A 39 -9.12 -26.33 -20.86
N PHE A 40 -8.61 -27.34 -20.16
CA PHE A 40 -8.34 -28.66 -20.71
C PHE A 40 -8.92 -29.73 -19.78
N VAL A 41 -9.55 -30.75 -20.36
CA VAL A 41 -10.14 -31.88 -19.62
C VAL A 41 -9.52 -33.17 -20.13
N SER A 42 -9.11 -34.07 -19.23
CA SER A 42 -8.56 -35.38 -19.60
C SER A 42 -9.62 -36.29 -20.23
N SER A 43 -9.19 -37.38 -20.87
CA SER A 43 -10.08 -38.44 -21.37
C SER A 43 -10.89 -39.15 -20.28
N GLU A 44 -10.53 -38.96 -19.01
CA GLU A 44 -11.20 -39.52 -17.83
C GLU A 44 -12.02 -38.45 -17.08
N PHE A 45 -12.24 -37.29 -17.70
CA PHE A 45 -13.00 -36.16 -17.15
C PHE A 45 -12.37 -35.51 -15.91
N GLU A 46 -11.07 -35.66 -15.73
CA GLU A 46 -10.34 -34.82 -14.77
C GLU A 46 -10.11 -33.44 -15.39
N VAL A 47 -10.46 -32.38 -14.66
CA VAL A 47 -10.09 -31.02 -15.05
C VAL A 47 -8.57 -30.91 -14.94
N LEU A 48 -7.89 -30.66 -16.05
CA LEU A 48 -6.43 -30.56 -16.11
C LEU A 48 -6.02 -29.09 -15.92
N ASN A 49 -5.03 -28.86 -15.07
CA ASN A 49 -4.44 -27.54 -14.86
C ASN A 49 -3.49 -27.19 -16.02
N ASN A 50 -4.05 -26.86 -17.18
CA ASN A 50 -3.32 -26.37 -18.35
C ASN A 50 -3.66 -24.90 -18.67
N GLY A 51 -4.17 -24.17 -17.67
CA GLY A 51 -4.51 -22.76 -17.81
C GLY A 51 -3.28 -21.92 -18.16
N THR A 52 -3.38 -21.13 -19.22
CA THR A 52 -2.28 -20.27 -19.71
C THR A 52 -2.23 -18.92 -19.01
N SER A 53 -3.21 -18.62 -18.15
CA SER A 53 -3.31 -17.37 -17.39
C SER A 53 -3.60 -17.62 -15.91
N PRO A 54 -3.30 -16.65 -15.02
CA PRO A 54 -3.68 -16.75 -13.61
C PRO A 54 -5.19 -16.92 -13.39
N LEU A 55 -6.00 -16.34 -14.28
CA LEU A 55 -7.47 -16.44 -14.23
C LEU A 55 -7.96 -17.86 -14.55
N ASP A 56 -7.34 -18.53 -15.53
CA ASP A 56 -7.63 -19.94 -15.83
C ASP A 56 -7.30 -20.82 -14.61
N GLN A 57 -6.17 -20.57 -13.95
CA GLN A 57 -5.80 -21.30 -12.74
C GLN A 57 -6.73 -21.01 -11.56
N HIS A 58 -7.26 -19.79 -11.47
CA HIS A 58 -8.26 -19.44 -10.45
C HIS A 58 -9.58 -20.16 -10.69
N LEU A 59 -10.08 -20.14 -11.92
CA LEU A 59 -11.27 -20.90 -12.31
C LEU A 59 -11.10 -22.39 -11.99
N TYR A 60 -9.97 -22.99 -12.36
CA TYR A 60 -9.62 -24.38 -12.02
C TYR A 60 -9.76 -24.66 -10.51
N ARG A 61 -9.20 -23.78 -9.66
CA ARG A 61 -9.30 -23.92 -8.20
C ARG A 61 -10.74 -23.81 -7.70
N LEU A 62 -11.53 -22.88 -8.25
CA LEU A 62 -12.94 -22.74 -7.89
C LEU A 62 -13.75 -23.99 -8.23
N ILE A 63 -13.53 -24.56 -9.42
CA ILE A 63 -14.18 -25.81 -9.84
C ILE A 63 -13.78 -26.94 -8.89
N LYS A 64 -12.47 -27.11 -8.64
CA LYS A 64 -11.97 -28.15 -7.75
C LYS A 64 -12.60 -28.11 -6.36
N ASN A 65 -12.86 -26.90 -5.83
CA ASN A 65 -13.53 -26.73 -4.53
C ASN A 65 -15.00 -27.19 -4.53
N VAL A 66 -15.67 -27.19 -5.69
CA VAL A 66 -17.04 -27.68 -5.84
C VAL A 66 -17.08 -29.18 -6.11
N THR A 67 -16.04 -29.72 -6.76
CA THR A 67 -15.94 -31.14 -7.16
C THR A 67 -15.19 -32.02 -6.17
N VAL A 68 -14.84 -31.53 -4.98
CA VAL A 68 -14.16 -32.33 -3.95
C VAL A 68 -15.01 -33.58 -3.68
N ASP A 69 -14.40 -34.76 -3.87
CA ASP A 69 -14.96 -36.10 -3.67
C ASP A 69 -16.02 -36.58 -4.70
N LYS A 70 -16.13 -35.93 -5.86
CA LYS A 70 -17.02 -36.39 -6.95
C LYS A 70 -16.30 -36.49 -8.29
N THR A 71 -16.29 -37.68 -8.88
CA THR A 71 -16.06 -37.85 -10.31
C THR A 71 -17.28 -37.30 -11.06
N LEU A 72 -17.09 -36.17 -11.75
CA LEU A 72 -18.12 -35.61 -12.62
C LEU A 72 -17.90 -36.10 -14.05
N ASN A 73 -18.98 -36.36 -14.78
CA ASN A 73 -18.91 -36.66 -16.21
C ASN A 73 -18.79 -35.37 -17.06
N GLN A 74 -18.59 -35.52 -18.37
CA GLN A 74 -18.37 -34.39 -19.30
C GLN A 74 -19.46 -33.32 -19.22
N GLU A 75 -20.72 -33.74 -19.22
CA GLU A 75 -21.88 -32.85 -19.18
C GLU A 75 -21.92 -32.09 -17.85
N GLN A 76 -21.72 -32.77 -16.73
CA GLN A 76 -21.74 -32.15 -15.39
C GLN A 76 -20.64 -31.11 -15.18
N ILE A 77 -19.43 -31.34 -15.72
CA ILE A 77 -18.32 -30.37 -15.64
C ILE A 77 -18.63 -29.14 -16.47
N PHE A 78 -19.18 -29.36 -17.66
CA PHE A 78 -19.53 -28.30 -18.59
C PHE A 78 -20.69 -27.45 -18.07
N GLU A 79 -21.73 -28.09 -17.54
CA GLU A 79 -22.85 -27.48 -16.85
C GLU A 79 -22.40 -26.64 -15.65
N LEU A 80 -21.55 -27.22 -14.79
CA LEU A 80 -20.98 -26.51 -13.65
C LEU A 80 -20.27 -25.24 -14.10
N VAL A 81 -19.43 -25.32 -15.13
CA VAL A 81 -18.65 -24.15 -15.56
C VAL A 81 -19.46 -23.12 -16.31
N ASN A 82 -20.42 -23.51 -17.14
CA ASN A 82 -21.38 -22.57 -17.69
C ASN A 82 -22.15 -21.86 -16.58
N TYR A 83 -22.51 -22.58 -15.51
CA TYR A 83 -23.10 -21.97 -14.33
C TYR A 83 -22.12 -21.01 -13.63
N LEU A 84 -20.85 -21.39 -13.38
CA LEU A 84 -19.87 -20.52 -12.72
C LEU A 84 -19.63 -19.25 -13.55
N ILE A 85 -19.51 -19.36 -14.87
CA ILE A 85 -19.21 -18.22 -15.74
C ILE A 85 -20.44 -17.31 -15.92
N SER A 86 -21.65 -17.88 -15.98
CA SER A 86 -22.89 -17.12 -16.19
C SER A 86 -23.43 -16.48 -14.91
N ASN A 87 -23.17 -17.09 -13.74
CA ASN A 87 -23.80 -16.68 -12.47
C ASN A 87 -22.83 -16.06 -11.45
N PHE A 88 -21.51 -16.14 -11.65
CA PHE A 88 -20.57 -15.46 -10.77
C PHE A 88 -20.29 -14.04 -11.25
N GLU A 89 -20.67 -13.05 -10.43
CA GLU A 89 -20.18 -11.67 -10.55
C GLU A 89 -18.65 -11.69 -10.60
N SER A 90 -18.01 -11.57 -11.78
CA SER A 90 -16.55 -11.62 -12.02
C SER A 90 -15.76 -12.60 -11.13
N LEU A 91 -15.20 -13.69 -11.67
CA LEU A 91 -14.51 -14.76 -10.92
C LEU A 91 -13.65 -14.29 -9.71
N GLN A 92 -12.95 -13.16 -9.84
CA GLN A 92 -12.15 -12.51 -8.78
C GLN A 92 -12.93 -12.12 -7.50
N SER A 93 -14.26 -12.13 -7.52
CA SER A 93 -15.13 -11.94 -6.36
C SER A 93 -15.19 -13.17 -5.44
N TYR A 94 -14.43 -14.22 -5.74
CA TYR A 94 -14.41 -15.47 -4.98
C TYR A 94 -13.01 -15.76 -4.45
N CYS A 95 -12.95 -16.35 -3.26
CA CYS A 95 -11.70 -16.75 -2.64
C CYS A 95 -11.02 -17.84 -3.49
N THR A 96 -9.77 -17.59 -3.90
CA THR A 96 -8.97 -18.54 -4.69
C THR A 96 -8.64 -19.85 -3.98
N ILE A 97 -8.76 -19.88 -2.65
CA ILE A 97 -8.47 -21.07 -1.83
C ILE A 97 -9.73 -21.88 -1.53
N CYS A 98 -10.77 -21.26 -0.96
CA CYS A 98 -11.96 -21.98 -0.48
C CYS A 98 -13.22 -21.74 -1.32
N GLY A 99 -13.17 -20.89 -2.34
CA GLY A 99 -14.31 -20.58 -3.20
C GLY A 99 -15.42 -19.73 -2.56
N THR A 100 -15.26 -19.25 -1.32
CA THR A 100 -16.26 -18.38 -0.69
C THR A 100 -16.31 -17.01 -1.37
N LYS A 101 -17.53 -16.48 -1.62
CA LYS A 101 -17.74 -15.12 -2.15
C LYS A 101 -17.15 -14.08 -1.19
N LEU A 102 -16.38 -13.15 -1.73
CA LEU A 102 -15.74 -12.06 -1.00
C LEU A 102 -16.77 -10.98 -0.65
N LYS A 103 -16.56 -10.30 0.48
CA LYS A 103 -17.41 -9.20 0.94
C LYS A 103 -17.29 -7.93 0.07
N PHE A 104 -16.25 -7.87 -0.76
CA PHE A 104 -15.94 -6.76 -1.64
C PHE A 104 -15.57 -7.28 -3.03
N LYS A 105 -15.85 -6.48 -4.05
CA LYS A 105 -15.43 -6.79 -5.42
C LYS A 105 -13.92 -6.55 -5.55
N SER A 106 -13.16 -7.58 -5.85
CA SER A 106 -11.73 -7.49 -6.11
C SER A 106 -11.46 -7.52 -7.61
N TYR A 107 -10.49 -6.73 -8.07
CA TYR A 107 -9.97 -6.82 -9.45
C TYR A 107 -8.82 -7.82 -9.58
N LYS A 108 -8.22 -8.21 -8.44
CA LYS A 108 -7.14 -9.19 -8.34
C LYS A 108 -7.62 -10.49 -7.73
N ILE A 109 -6.99 -11.60 -8.11
CA ILE A 109 -7.28 -12.90 -7.50
C ILE A 109 -6.77 -12.88 -6.07
N THR A 110 -7.65 -13.18 -5.10
CA THR A 110 -7.32 -13.03 -3.68
C THR A 110 -8.03 -14.06 -2.80
N THR A 111 -7.80 -13.97 -1.49
CA THR A 111 -8.40 -14.84 -0.48
C THR A 111 -9.45 -14.12 0.36
N CYS A 112 -10.30 -14.90 1.02
CA CYS A 112 -11.19 -14.39 2.06
C CYS A 112 -10.41 -14.02 3.33
N GLU A 113 -11.11 -13.47 4.32
CA GLU A 113 -10.48 -13.02 5.58
C GLU A 113 -10.00 -14.16 6.48
N ASN A 114 -10.38 -15.41 6.19
CA ASN A 114 -9.96 -16.59 6.94
C ASN A 114 -8.43 -16.74 6.94
N ASP A 115 -7.84 -16.89 8.13
CA ASP A 115 -6.40 -16.99 8.32
C ASP A 115 -5.79 -18.21 7.60
N ASP A 116 -6.48 -19.35 7.56
CA ASP A 116 -6.02 -20.54 6.83
C ASP A 116 -5.94 -20.27 5.32
N CYS A 117 -6.91 -19.53 4.77
CA CYS A 117 -6.88 -19.15 3.36
C CYS A 117 -5.73 -18.19 3.08
N LYS A 118 -5.50 -17.19 3.93
CA LYS A 118 -4.35 -16.27 3.79
C LYS A 118 -3.02 -17.03 3.86
N MET A 119 -2.88 -17.97 4.78
CA MET A 119 -1.69 -18.82 4.90
C MET A 119 -1.52 -19.72 3.67
N LYS A 120 -2.59 -20.37 3.21
CA LYS A 120 -2.56 -21.20 1.99
C LYS A 120 -2.34 -20.39 0.71
N LYS A 121 -2.62 -19.09 0.69
CA LYS A 121 -2.29 -18.24 -0.47
C LYS A 121 -0.79 -18.26 -0.74
N GLU A 122 0.00 -18.26 0.32
CA GLU A 122 1.45 -18.17 0.25
C GLU A 122 2.10 -19.47 -0.31
N ILE A 123 1.41 -20.63 -0.30
CA ILE A 123 1.85 -21.87 -1.00
C ILE A 123 1.46 -21.88 -2.47
N LEU A 124 0.50 -21.06 -2.87
CA LEU A 124 0.14 -20.97 -4.28
C LEU A 124 1.33 -20.42 -5.05
N LEU A 125 1.69 -21.12 -6.11
CA LEU A 125 2.66 -20.66 -7.10
C LEU A 125 2.10 -19.40 -7.76
N VAL A 126 1.38 -19.58 -8.87
CA VAL A 126 0.81 -18.47 -9.63
C VAL A 126 -0.67 -18.36 -9.30
N ASP A 127 -1.03 -17.29 -8.60
CA ASP A 127 -2.41 -16.94 -8.33
C ASP A 127 -2.82 -15.63 -8.99
N ASP A 128 -1.87 -14.75 -9.33
CA ASP A 128 -2.05 -13.55 -10.14
C ASP A 128 -0.72 -13.18 -10.84
N ASN A 129 -0.66 -12.06 -11.56
CA ASN A 129 0.55 -11.55 -12.22
C ASN A 129 1.46 -10.70 -11.31
N TYR A 130 1.56 -11.09 -10.03
CA TYR A 130 2.04 -10.20 -8.97
C TYR A 130 3.52 -9.79 -9.13
N VAL A 131 4.39 -10.72 -9.53
CA VAL A 131 5.83 -10.45 -9.64
C VAL A 131 6.12 -9.52 -10.82
N ILE A 132 5.59 -9.83 -12.01
CA ILE A 132 5.78 -9.01 -13.20
C ILE A 132 5.14 -7.63 -13.03
N ASP A 133 3.94 -7.54 -12.46
CA ASP A 133 3.27 -6.26 -12.20
C ASP A 133 4.05 -5.41 -11.17
N SER A 134 4.62 -6.04 -10.14
CA SER A 134 5.47 -5.33 -9.19
C SER A 134 6.76 -4.81 -9.84
N TYR A 135 7.36 -5.59 -10.74
CA TYR A 135 8.54 -5.15 -11.49
C TYR A 135 8.21 -3.94 -12.35
N LYS A 136 7.14 -4.01 -13.15
CA LYS A 136 6.73 -2.92 -14.05
C LYS A 136 6.29 -1.66 -13.32
N SER A 137 5.65 -1.78 -12.17
CA SER A 137 5.15 -0.63 -11.41
C SER A 137 6.24 0.13 -10.67
N ASN A 138 7.26 -0.54 -10.14
CA ASN A 138 8.38 0.10 -9.45
C ASN A 138 9.64 -0.77 -9.52
N ILE A 139 10.39 -0.61 -10.61
CA ILE A 139 11.62 -1.36 -10.90
C ILE A 139 12.64 -1.22 -9.76
N ASP A 140 12.83 -0.02 -9.22
CA ASP A 140 13.84 0.22 -8.19
C ASP A 140 13.53 -0.45 -6.86
N GLN A 141 12.27 -0.37 -6.40
CA GLN A 141 11.80 -1.12 -5.23
C GLN A 141 11.98 -2.62 -5.42
N PHE A 142 11.66 -3.11 -6.62
CA PHE A 142 11.81 -4.52 -6.98
C PHE A 142 13.28 -4.95 -6.87
N ILE A 143 14.20 -4.20 -7.46
CA ILE A 143 15.65 -4.46 -7.39
C ILE A 143 16.13 -4.49 -5.94
N ILE A 144 15.69 -3.54 -5.10
CA ILE A 144 16.04 -3.54 -3.66
C ILE A 144 15.52 -4.81 -2.96
N ASN A 145 14.31 -5.26 -3.29
CA ASN A 145 13.77 -6.50 -2.73
C ASN A 145 14.59 -7.72 -3.12
N ILE A 146 14.97 -7.85 -4.40
CA ILE A 146 15.77 -8.99 -4.87
C ILE A 146 17.17 -8.96 -4.28
N ARG A 147 17.82 -7.79 -4.23
CA ARG A 147 19.16 -7.66 -3.63
C ARG A 147 19.14 -8.00 -2.14
N THR A 148 18.22 -7.44 -1.37
CA THR A 148 18.18 -7.69 0.08
C THR A 148 17.85 -9.13 0.43
N ILE A 149 16.97 -9.82 -0.33
CA ILE A 149 16.69 -11.24 -0.08
C ILE A 149 17.87 -12.15 -0.47
N PHE A 150 18.60 -11.84 -1.55
CA PHE A 150 19.82 -12.59 -1.89
C PHE A 150 20.91 -12.40 -0.82
N GLU A 151 21.12 -11.17 -0.35
CA GLU A 151 22.15 -10.90 0.65
C GLU A 151 21.83 -11.51 2.03
N VAL A 152 20.56 -11.56 2.45
CA VAL A 152 20.19 -12.23 3.71
C VAL A 152 20.39 -13.75 3.63
N ILE A 153 20.11 -14.37 2.47
CA ILE A 153 20.36 -15.81 2.26
C ILE A 153 21.86 -16.12 2.22
N LYS A 154 22.64 -15.32 1.48
CA LYS A 154 24.10 -15.46 1.42
C LYS A 154 24.75 -15.32 2.80
N ASN A 155 24.27 -14.38 3.62
CA ASN A 155 24.78 -14.20 4.98
C ASN A 155 24.59 -15.45 5.85
N GLY A 156 23.54 -16.23 5.60
CA GLY A 156 23.34 -17.52 6.25
C GLY A 156 22.77 -17.45 7.68
N ASP A 157 22.58 -16.26 8.25
CA ASP A 157 22.05 -16.12 9.61
C ASP A 157 20.51 -16.19 9.62
N PRO A 158 19.91 -17.24 10.20
CA PRO A 158 18.46 -17.41 10.24
C PRO A 158 17.75 -16.32 11.07
N LEU A 159 18.44 -15.65 12.01
CA LEU A 159 17.83 -14.61 12.83
C LEU A 159 17.54 -13.32 12.04
N ARG A 160 18.35 -13.04 11.00
CA ARG A 160 18.20 -11.83 10.16
C ARG A 160 17.12 -11.97 9.10
N PHE A 161 16.80 -13.20 8.71
CA PHE A 161 15.78 -13.49 7.70
C PHE A 161 14.40 -13.51 8.35
N GLU A 162 13.86 -12.31 8.60
CA GLU A 162 12.50 -12.11 9.11
C GLU A 162 11.73 -11.10 8.26
N PRO A 163 10.54 -11.45 7.75
CA PRO A 163 9.86 -12.73 7.88
C PRO A 163 10.54 -13.85 7.06
N PHE A 164 10.36 -15.10 7.48
CA PHE A 164 10.90 -16.27 6.77
C PHE A 164 9.80 -17.04 6.01
N PRO A 165 10.06 -17.53 4.79
CA PRO A 165 9.08 -18.29 4.00
C PRO A 165 8.79 -19.67 4.57
N TYR A 166 7.51 -19.97 4.87
CA TYR A 166 7.15 -21.20 5.57
C TYR A 166 7.55 -22.47 4.78
N ILE A 167 7.52 -22.40 3.44
CA ILE A 167 7.87 -23.53 2.56
C ILE A 167 9.34 -23.97 2.66
N PHE A 168 10.21 -23.13 3.20
CA PHE A 168 11.63 -23.45 3.41
C PHE A 168 11.93 -23.76 4.89
N HIS A 169 10.93 -24.20 5.67
CA HIS A 169 11.19 -24.77 6.99
C HIS A 169 11.55 -26.25 6.88
N LYS A 170 12.41 -26.73 7.79
CA LYS A 170 12.78 -28.15 7.92
C LYS A 170 11.58 -29.06 8.24
N LYS A 171 10.58 -28.51 8.93
CA LYS A 171 9.31 -29.19 9.24
C LYS A 171 8.18 -28.48 8.50
N ASN A 172 7.40 -29.23 7.73
CA ASN A 172 6.27 -28.75 6.95
C ASN A 172 5.04 -28.46 7.82
N GLU A 173 5.16 -27.50 8.73
CA GLU A 173 4.04 -27.01 9.54
C GLU A 173 3.70 -25.58 9.12
N LEU A 174 2.60 -25.42 8.38
CA LEU A 174 1.99 -24.12 8.13
C LEU A 174 1.57 -23.52 9.47
N LYS A 175 2.24 -22.44 9.89
CA LYS A 175 1.91 -21.67 11.10
C LYS A 175 1.61 -20.22 10.76
N LYS A 176 0.76 -19.60 11.57
CA LYS A 176 0.49 -18.17 11.47
C LYS A 176 1.80 -17.41 11.63
N ARG A 177 2.00 -16.38 10.81
CA ARG A 177 3.17 -15.51 10.94
C ARG A 177 3.09 -14.77 12.27
N ASP A 178 4.07 -15.02 13.12
CA ASP A 178 4.21 -14.26 14.36
C ASP A 178 4.63 -12.82 14.06
N LYS A 179 4.37 -11.93 15.02
CA LYS A 179 5.02 -10.61 15.03
C LYS A 179 6.54 -10.79 15.19
N PHE A 180 7.31 -9.84 14.64
CA PHE A 180 8.75 -9.79 14.86
C PHE A 180 9.06 -9.78 16.36
N ILE A 181 9.90 -10.71 16.81
CA ILE A 181 10.36 -10.84 18.20
C ILE A 181 11.88 -11.05 18.15
N ALA A 182 12.65 -10.14 18.75
CA ALA A 182 14.10 -10.18 18.70
C ALA A 182 14.71 -11.35 19.51
N ASN A 183 13.99 -11.86 20.52
CA ASN A 183 14.37 -12.98 21.36
C ASN A 183 13.39 -14.15 21.20
N LYS A 184 13.30 -14.75 20.01
CA LYS A 184 12.58 -16.03 19.88
C LYS A 184 13.50 -17.17 20.31
N ASN A 185 13.13 -17.87 21.38
CA ASN A 185 13.73 -19.16 21.69
C ASN A 185 13.38 -20.14 20.54
N ASP A 186 14.42 -20.77 19.98
CA ASP A 186 14.40 -21.92 19.06
C ASP A 186 13.65 -21.83 17.72
N TYR A 187 12.83 -20.81 17.45
CA TYR A 187 12.10 -20.70 16.17
C TYR A 187 13.02 -20.72 14.93
N HIS A 188 14.16 -20.03 15.04
CA HIS A 188 15.17 -19.94 13.99
C HIS A 188 15.79 -21.30 13.62
N LEU A 189 15.74 -22.31 14.51
CA LEU A 189 16.29 -23.65 14.28
C LEU A 189 15.55 -24.42 13.18
N ASN A 190 14.27 -24.10 12.96
CA ASN A 190 13.45 -24.72 11.92
C ASN A 190 13.65 -24.10 10.53
N LYS A 191 14.37 -22.98 10.39
CA LYS A 191 14.62 -22.34 9.10
C LYS A 191 15.67 -23.11 8.31
N ASP A 192 15.33 -23.58 7.11
CA ASP A 192 16.26 -24.29 6.23
C ASP A 192 17.00 -23.32 5.31
N ILE A 193 17.95 -22.59 5.90
CA ILE A 193 18.81 -21.65 5.19
C ILE A 193 19.72 -22.36 4.18
N ALA A 194 20.14 -23.60 4.47
CA ALA A 194 21.03 -24.37 3.61
C ALA A 194 20.37 -24.68 2.25
N SER A 195 19.10 -25.10 2.27
CA SER A 195 18.33 -25.32 1.04
C SER A 195 18.19 -24.03 0.21
N LEU A 196 17.99 -22.89 0.87
CA LEU A 196 17.92 -21.58 0.19
C LEU A 196 19.26 -21.15 -0.41
N GLN A 197 20.38 -21.36 0.29
CA GLN A 197 21.71 -21.09 -0.23
C GLN A 197 22.02 -21.94 -1.46
N LYS A 198 21.65 -23.23 -1.43
CA LYS A 198 21.74 -24.12 -2.60
C LYS A 198 20.85 -23.64 -3.75
N LEU A 199 19.64 -23.19 -3.45
CA LEU A 199 18.68 -22.70 -4.45
C LEU A 199 19.24 -21.49 -5.23
N ILE A 200 19.88 -20.55 -4.53
CA ILE A 200 20.46 -19.34 -5.15
C ILE A 200 21.91 -19.51 -5.64
N LEU A 201 22.50 -20.70 -5.45
CA LEU A 201 23.88 -20.96 -5.87
C LEU A 201 24.06 -20.72 -7.37
N GLY A 202 25.11 -19.99 -7.73
CA GLY A 202 25.42 -19.60 -9.11
C GLY A 202 24.49 -18.55 -9.72
N LYS A 203 23.56 -17.97 -8.94
CA LYS A 203 22.61 -16.96 -9.41
C LYS A 203 22.92 -15.60 -8.80
N THR A 204 22.71 -14.54 -9.59
CA THR A 204 22.85 -13.16 -9.14
C THR A 204 21.51 -12.43 -9.25
N PRO A 205 21.27 -11.37 -8.44
CA PRO A 205 20.10 -10.51 -8.62
C PRO A 205 19.94 -10.03 -10.06
N GLU A 206 21.04 -9.69 -10.72
CA GLU A 206 21.09 -9.22 -12.11
C GLU A 206 20.53 -10.27 -13.08
N ASN A 207 20.94 -11.54 -12.95
CA ASN A 207 20.40 -12.61 -13.81
C ASN A 207 18.91 -12.82 -13.60
N ILE A 208 18.40 -12.65 -12.37
CA ILE A 208 16.95 -12.76 -12.11
C ILE A 208 16.18 -11.61 -12.76
N ILE A 209 16.71 -10.39 -12.67
CA ILE A 209 16.09 -9.21 -13.28
C ILE A 209 16.03 -9.35 -14.80
N GLU A 210 17.12 -9.80 -15.43
CA GLU A 210 17.19 -10.04 -16.88
C GLU A 210 16.13 -11.05 -17.35
N ILE A 211 15.94 -12.15 -16.62
CA ILE A 211 14.89 -13.14 -16.93
C ILE A 211 13.50 -12.49 -16.86
N ILE A 212 13.25 -11.67 -15.84
CA ILE A 212 11.96 -10.99 -15.60
C ILE A 212 11.64 -9.99 -16.71
N GLU A 213 12.63 -9.24 -17.19
CA GLU A 213 12.48 -8.26 -18.28
C GLU A 213 11.97 -8.90 -19.58
N HIS A 214 12.23 -10.19 -19.76
CA HIS A 214 11.82 -10.95 -20.93
C HIS A 214 10.55 -11.79 -20.71
N CYS A 215 9.84 -11.57 -19.61
CA CYS A 215 8.59 -12.27 -19.31
C CYS A 215 7.37 -11.35 -19.35
N VAL A 216 6.28 -11.83 -19.92
CA VAL A 216 5.00 -11.09 -19.95
C VAL A 216 4.13 -11.44 -18.74
N PHE A 217 4.15 -12.72 -18.33
CA PHE A 217 3.34 -13.24 -17.24
C PHE A 217 4.16 -14.01 -16.20
N ASP A 218 3.69 -14.02 -14.95
CA ASP A 218 4.25 -14.82 -13.84
C ASP A 218 4.33 -16.32 -14.17
N LEU A 219 3.44 -16.83 -15.04
CA LEU A 219 3.44 -18.23 -15.47
C LEU A 219 4.71 -18.58 -16.27
N GLU A 220 5.08 -17.74 -17.23
CA GLU A 220 6.31 -17.86 -18.02
C GLU A 220 7.55 -17.71 -17.11
N LEU A 221 7.49 -16.74 -16.19
CA LEU A 221 8.57 -16.53 -15.24
C LEU A 221 8.81 -17.76 -14.35
N LYS A 222 7.73 -18.39 -13.87
CA LYS A 222 7.80 -19.63 -13.10
C LYS A 222 8.45 -20.76 -13.90
N GLU A 223 8.14 -20.88 -15.20
CA GLU A 223 8.75 -21.89 -16.06
C GLU A 223 10.26 -21.69 -16.21
N LYS A 224 10.72 -20.44 -16.37
CA LYS A 224 12.16 -20.12 -16.47
C LYS A 224 12.91 -20.25 -15.14
N LEU A 225 12.31 -19.85 -14.02
CA LEU A 225 12.97 -19.85 -12.70
C LEU A 225 12.87 -21.19 -11.97
N GLY A 226 11.86 -22.01 -12.29
CA GLY A 226 11.46 -23.14 -11.47
C GLY A 226 10.61 -22.73 -10.26
N HIS A 227 9.94 -23.70 -9.66
CA HIS A 227 8.91 -23.47 -8.65
C HIS A 227 9.42 -22.75 -7.40
N ASP A 228 10.52 -23.23 -6.81
CA ASP A 228 10.97 -22.74 -5.50
C ASP A 228 11.62 -21.36 -5.59
N LEU A 229 12.39 -21.10 -6.65
CA LEU A 229 12.96 -19.78 -6.86
C LEU A 229 11.87 -18.75 -7.14
N TYR A 230 10.89 -19.08 -7.99
CA TYR A 230 9.73 -18.20 -8.20
C TYR A 230 8.99 -17.91 -6.88
N ARG A 231 8.74 -18.92 -6.03
CA ARG A 231 8.11 -18.73 -4.71
C ARG A 231 8.92 -17.78 -3.83
N LEU A 232 10.24 -17.93 -3.80
CA LEU A 232 11.12 -17.07 -3.03
C LEU A 232 11.02 -15.61 -3.49
N ILE A 233 11.03 -15.38 -4.80
CA ILE A 233 10.91 -14.03 -5.39
C ILE A 233 9.54 -13.44 -5.09
N LYS A 234 8.45 -14.16 -5.35
CA LYS A 234 7.09 -13.75 -5.01
C LYS A 234 6.97 -13.37 -3.54
N PHE A 235 7.47 -14.23 -2.65
CA PHE A 235 7.50 -13.99 -1.21
C PHE A 235 8.26 -12.71 -0.85
N ALA A 236 9.41 -12.45 -1.48
CA ALA A 236 10.19 -11.24 -1.25
C ALA A 236 9.34 -9.99 -1.50
N ILE A 237 8.56 -9.99 -2.58
CA ILE A 237 7.74 -8.84 -2.97
C ILE A 237 6.49 -8.74 -2.09
N GLU A 238 5.76 -9.84 -1.85
CA GLU A 238 4.50 -9.83 -1.10
C GLU A 238 4.68 -9.47 0.38
N THR A 239 5.84 -9.77 0.96
CA THR A 239 6.10 -9.50 2.38
C THR A 239 6.61 -8.08 2.64
N ASN A 240 7.00 -7.32 1.62
CA ASN A 240 7.47 -5.96 1.80
C ASN A 240 6.35 -4.94 1.57
N ASN A 241 5.78 -4.45 2.67
CA ASN A 241 4.76 -3.40 2.64
C ASN A 241 5.34 -1.97 2.63
N THR A 242 6.66 -1.81 2.68
CA THR A 242 7.30 -0.49 2.59
C THR A 242 7.21 0.02 1.17
N GLN A 243 6.53 1.15 0.98
CA GLN A 243 6.42 1.81 -0.32
C GLN A 243 7.52 2.85 -0.47
N LEU A 244 8.42 2.62 -1.42
CA LEU A 244 9.48 3.56 -1.81
C LEU A 244 9.06 4.39 -3.02
N LEU A 245 9.14 5.71 -2.88
CA LEU A 245 8.86 6.67 -3.94
C LEU A 245 10.18 7.29 -4.40
N ASP A 246 10.41 7.34 -5.72
CA ASP A 246 11.60 8.01 -6.28
C ASP A 246 11.67 9.45 -5.79
N PHE A 247 12.82 9.84 -5.25
CA PHE A 247 13.02 11.18 -4.69
C PHE A 247 14.06 11.94 -5.50
N LYS A 248 13.58 12.94 -6.23
CA LYS A 248 14.42 13.80 -7.08
C LYS A 248 14.77 15.09 -6.35
N VAL A 249 16.06 15.37 -6.27
CA VAL A 249 16.57 16.65 -5.79
C VAL A 249 16.44 17.67 -6.92
N SER A 250 15.82 18.82 -6.63
CA SER A 250 15.60 19.85 -7.64
C SER A 250 16.91 20.51 -8.08
N ASN A 251 16.99 20.92 -9.34
CA ASN A 251 18.16 21.61 -9.89
C ASN A 251 18.51 22.89 -9.11
N GLY A 252 17.51 23.59 -8.55
CA GLY A 252 17.74 24.75 -7.70
C GLY A 252 18.57 24.41 -6.46
N ILE A 253 18.27 23.29 -5.80
CA ILE A 253 19.06 22.85 -4.64
C ILE A 253 20.45 22.37 -5.07
N LEU A 254 20.56 21.66 -6.20
CA LEU A 254 21.87 21.27 -6.73
C LEU A 254 22.76 22.50 -7.00
N ASN A 255 22.18 23.57 -7.55
CA ASN A 255 22.88 24.83 -7.78
C ASN A 255 23.31 25.52 -6.47
N GLU A 256 22.44 25.55 -5.45
CA GLU A 256 22.79 26.04 -4.10
C GLU A 256 23.95 25.24 -3.50
N MET A 257 23.99 23.94 -3.80
CA MET A 257 25.06 23.05 -3.40
C MET A 257 26.35 23.21 -4.21
N LYS A 258 26.35 24.02 -5.28
CA LYS A 258 27.42 24.16 -6.28
C LYS A 258 27.73 22.85 -6.99
N LEU A 259 26.70 22.05 -7.27
CA LEU A 259 26.79 20.78 -7.99
C LEU A 259 26.11 20.89 -9.35
N ASN A 260 26.84 20.53 -10.40
CA ASN A 260 26.30 20.54 -11.77
C ASN A 260 25.34 19.38 -12.03
N LYS A 261 25.48 18.27 -11.29
CA LYS A 261 24.63 17.09 -11.40
C LYS A 261 24.54 16.36 -10.07
N PHE A 262 23.46 15.61 -9.89
CA PHE A 262 23.29 14.69 -8.76
C PHE A 262 24.37 13.57 -8.81
N PRO A 263 24.87 13.09 -7.65
CA PRO A 263 25.91 12.05 -7.63
C PRO A 263 25.54 10.80 -8.44
N GLU A 264 26.45 10.38 -9.32
CA GLU A 264 26.22 9.23 -10.19
C GLU A 264 26.06 7.93 -9.41
N LYS A 265 25.15 7.05 -9.85
CA LYS A 265 24.88 5.73 -9.27
C LYS A 265 24.44 5.76 -7.80
N MET A 266 24.08 6.92 -7.27
CA MET A 266 23.32 7.06 -6.02
C MET A 266 21.83 7.20 -6.37
N LYS A 267 20.94 6.64 -5.55
CA LYS A 267 19.50 6.88 -5.63
C LYS A 267 18.95 7.19 -4.25
N ILE A 268 17.96 8.07 -4.18
CA ILE A 268 17.24 8.41 -2.94
C ILE A 268 15.77 8.05 -3.15
N PHE A 269 15.20 7.38 -2.17
CA PHE A 269 13.79 7.05 -2.14
C PHE A 269 13.15 7.61 -0.87
N ALA A 270 12.01 8.28 -1.01
CA ALA A 270 11.17 8.63 0.11
C ALA A 270 10.37 7.40 0.55
N VAL A 271 10.36 7.13 1.85
CA VAL A 271 9.52 6.10 2.44
C VAL A 271 8.16 6.70 2.73
N LYS A 272 7.10 6.14 2.14
CA LYS A 272 5.74 6.60 2.38
C LYS A 272 5.24 6.13 3.75
N HIS A 273 4.74 7.06 4.55
CA HIS A 273 4.06 6.78 5.82
C HIS A 273 2.65 7.37 5.81
N SER A 274 1.84 7.04 6.82
CA SER A 274 0.55 7.70 7.04
C SER A 274 0.78 9.18 7.36
N LYS A 275 -0.19 10.03 6.98
CA LYS A 275 -0.14 11.46 7.26
C LYS A 275 0.07 11.75 8.76
N GLU A 276 -0.68 11.07 9.63
CA GLU A 276 -0.55 11.17 11.08
C GLU A 276 0.89 10.92 11.56
N LYS A 277 1.53 9.86 11.04
CA LYS A 277 2.90 9.53 11.40
C LYS A 277 3.87 10.59 10.89
N GLU A 278 3.70 11.09 9.66
CA GLU A 278 4.55 12.17 9.15
C GLU A 278 4.38 13.46 9.97
N ASP A 279 3.14 13.82 10.32
CA ASP A 279 2.81 15.01 11.11
C ASP A 279 3.45 14.96 12.51
N TYR A 280 3.47 13.79 13.13
CA TYR A 280 4.16 13.60 14.41
C TYR A 280 5.65 13.96 14.35
N PHE A 281 6.32 13.76 13.20
CA PHE A 281 7.73 14.05 13.01
C PHE A 281 8.00 15.42 12.33
N LYS A 282 6.98 16.22 12.01
CA LYS A 282 7.18 17.56 11.42
C LYS A 282 7.88 18.54 12.36
N LYS A 283 7.58 18.45 13.66
CA LYS A 283 8.14 19.34 14.69
C LYS A 283 9.20 18.63 15.52
N ASP A 284 10.17 19.41 15.99
CA ASP A 284 11.22 19.00 16.95
C ASP A 284 12.00 17.74 16.54
N SER A 285 12.11 17.51 15.23
CA SER A 285 12.82 16.39 14.66
C SER A 285 14.04 16.86 13.87
N ILE A 286 15.09 16.04 13.87
CA ILE A 286 16.30 16.28 13.08
C ILE A 286 16.53 15.12 12.13
N TYR A 287 17.22 15.38 11.03
CA TYR A 287 17.73 14.31 10.18
C TYR A 287 18.97 13.69 10.80
N CYS A 288 19.03 12.36 10.73
CA CYS A 288 20.16 11.55 11.17
C CYS A 288 20.26 10.29 10.30
N PHE A 289 21.37 9.58 10.40
CA PHE A 289 21.70 8.51 9.45
C PHE A 289 21.72 7.16 10.15
N HIS A 290 21.24 6.12 9.50
CA HIS A 290 21.33 4.75 9.99
C HIS A 290 22.03 3.89 8.95
N GLY A 291 23.17 3.32 9.32
CA GLY A 291 23.93 2.41 8.49
C GLY A 291 23.79 0.98 8.98
N SER A 292 23.66 0.04 8.05
CA SER A 292 23.59 -1.38 8.34
C SER A 292 23.96 -2.20 7.10
N GLY A 293 24.48 -3.40 7.28
CA GLY A 293 24.78 -4.32 6.17
C GLY A 293 23.52 -4.65 5.35
N THR A 294 23.68 -4.85 4.04
CA THR A 294 22.58 -5.09 3.08
C THR A 294 21.68 -6.27 3.48
N GLN A 295 22.22 -7.29 4.13
CA GLN A 295 21.46 -8.44 4.67
C GLN A 295 20.42 -8.05 5.73
N ASN A 296 20.69 -7.02 6.54
CA ASN A 296 19.78 -6.57 7.59
C ASN A 296 18.64 -5.72 7.03
N TRP A 297 18.87 -5.05 5.89
CA TRP A 297 17.86 -4.24 5.21
C TRP A 297 16.66 -5.06 4.73
N TYR A 298 16.83 -6.37 4.52
CA TYR A 298 15.71 -7.29 4.32
C TYR A 298 14.68 -7.18 5.45
N SER A 299 15.12 -7.30 6.70
CA SER A 299 14.24 -7.22 7.87
C SER A 299 13.81 -5.80 8.18
N ILE A 300 14.72 -4.81 8.08
CA ILE A 300 14.40 -3.39 8.35
C ILE A 300 13.27 -2.89 7.45
N LEU A 301 13.28 -3.25 6.17
CA LEU A 301 12.20 -2.87 5.22
C LEU A 301 10.85 -3.51 5.54
N ARG A 302 10.79 -4.57 6.36
CA ARG A 302 9.55 -5.30 6.66
C ARG A 302 9.07 -5.06 8.09
N ASN A 303 10.00 -4.88 9.02
CA ASN A 303 9.75 -4.78 10.44
C ASN A 303 10.05 -3.37 11.01
N GLY A 304 10.67 -2.50 10.22
CA GLY A 304 11.20 -1.21 10.67
C GLY A 304 12.54 -1.35 11.40
N LEU A 305 13.08 -0.21 11.85
CA LEU A 305 14.25 -0.18 12.72
C LEU A 305 13.85 -0.69 14.11
N LYS A 306 14.55 -1.72 14.59
CA LYS A 306 14.27 -2.40 15.86
C LYS A 306 15.42 -2.25 16.84
N ASN A 307 15.10 -2.02 18.11
CA ASN A 307 16.13 -2.07 19.14
C ASN A 307 16.44 -3.54 19.46
N VAL A 308 17.59 -4.00 18.96
CA VAL A 308 18.07 -5.38 19.13
C VAL A 308 19.29 -5.46 20.05
N SER A 309 19.53 -4.43 20.87
CA SER A 309 20.62 -4.45 21.84
C SER A 309 20.45 -5.59 22.84
N ASN A 310 21.55 -6.26 23.19
CA ASN A 310 21.55 -7.41 24.12
C ASN A 310 20.70 -8.61 23.65
N THR A 311 20.50 -8.76 22.34
CA THR A 311 19.90 -9.97 21.74
C THR A 311 20.90 -10.67 20.84
N ASN A 312 20.58 -11.90 20.43
CA ASN A 312 21.38 -12.65 19.46
C ASN A 312 21.44 -11.98 18.07
N MET A 313 20.61 -10.97 17.81
CA MET A 313 20.60 -10.21 16.56
C MET A 313 21.56 -9.02 16.56
N MET A 314 22.17 -8.68 17.71
CA MET A 314 23.08 -7.53 17.83
C MET A 314 24.36 -7.75 17.01
N THR A 315 24.53 -6.98 15.94
CA THR A 315 25.71 -7.08 15.04
C THR A 315 26.85 -6.15 15.42
N ALA A 316 26.53 -5.04 16.07
CA ALA A 316 27.49 -4.07 16.57
C ALA A 316 27.23 -3.91 18.07
N GLY A 317 28.28 -3.96 18.89
CA GLY A 317 28.13 -3.87 20.35
C GLY A 317 27.46 -2.56 20.79
N ALA A 318 26.86 -2.59 21.98
CA ALA A 318 26.13 -1.46 22.57
C ALA A 318 27.05 -0.51 23.37
N ALA A 319 28.18 -0.08 22.79
CA ALA A 319 29.26 0.64 23.49
C ALA A 319 28.86 2.00 24.09
N LEU A 320 27.74 2.58 23.64
CA LEU A 320 27.21 3.89 24.08
C LEU A 320 25.84 3.74 24.77
N GLY A 321 25.46 2.50 25.12
CA GLY A 321 24.17 2.14 25.69
C GLY A 321 23.30 1.31 24.76
N ALA A 322 22.28 0.67 25.31
CA ALA A 322 21.32 -0.12 24.54
C ALA A 322 20.34 0.80 23.77
N GLY A 323 20.27 0.63 22.45
CA GLY A 323 19.35 1.37 21.59
C GLY A 323 19.62 1.18 20.10
N ILE A 324 18.82 1.88 19.29
CA ILE A 324 19.06 2.03 17.85
C ILE A 324 20.06 3.18 17.67
N TYR A 325 21.14 2.89 16.96
CA TYR A 325 22.21 3.85 16.70
C TYR A 325 21.90 4.64 15.43
N LEU A 326 21.91 5.97 15.55
CA LEU A 326 21.76 6.91 14.43
C LEU A 326 22.98 7.84 14.40
N GLY A 327 23.79 7.77 13.34
CA GLY A 327 24.94 8.64 13.15
C GLY A 327 24.54 10.11 12.99
N LYS A 328 25.34 11.00 13.59
CA LYS A 328 25.21 12.46 13.39
C LYS A 328 25.66 12.91 11.99
N SER A 329 26.50 12.11 11.34
CA SER A 329 26.88 12.25 9.93
C SER A 329 26.70 10.93 9.20
N SER A 330 26.51 11.00 7.88
CA SER A 330 26.40 9.83 7.03
C SER A 330 27.71 9.04 7.01
N GLY A 331 28.87 9.71 7.15
CA GLY A 331 30.18 9.04 7.25
C GLY A 331 30.30 8.07 8.43
N VAL A 332 29.75 8.42 9.59
CA VAL A 332 29.69 7.49 10.75
C VAL A 332 28.85 6.26 10.41
N SER A 333 27.71 6.46 9.77
CA SER A 333 26.79 5.38 9.37
C SER A 333 27.34 4.53 8.23
N LEU A 334 28.13 5.11 7.33
CA LEU A 334 28.73 4.40 6.19
C LEU A 334 29.63 3.25 6.67
N ASN A 335 30.32 3.42 7.80
CA ASN A 335 31.17 2.37 8.39
C ASN A 335 30.40 1.11 8.81
N TYR A 336 29.08 1.22 9.00
CA TYR A 336 28.19 0.09 9.30
C TYR A 336 27.47 -0.43 8.05
N SER A 337 27.63 0.23 6.91
CA SER A 337 26.96 -0.10 5.64
C SER A 337 27.85 -0.99 4.78
N ASN A 338 27.86 -2.28 5.10
CA ASN A 338 28.67 -3.29 4.42
C ASN A 338 27.97 -3.88 3.19
N GLY A 339 28.75 -4.24 2.16
CA GLY A 339 28.27 -4.83 0.91
C GLY A 339 28.67 -4.01 -0.34
N SER A 340 28.62 -4.64 -1.52
CA SER A 340 28.89 -3.97 -2.80
C SER A 340 27.78 -2.98 -3.18
N TYR A 341 26.53 -3.30 -2.84
CA TYR A 341 25.38 -2.42 -2.99
C TYR A 341 24.96 -1.90 -1.61
N LYS A 342 25.42 -0.71 -1.26
CA LYS A 342 25.19 -0.11 0.06
C LYS A 342 23.79 0.49 0.16
N ILE A 343 23.18 0.35 1.32
CA ILE A 343 21.89 0.94 1.68
C ILE A 343 22.07 1.68 3.01
N MET A 344 21.59 2.93 3.05
CA MET A 344 21.58 3.77 4.24
C MET A 344 20.18 4.34 4.45
N GLY A 345 19.73 4.34 5.70
CA GLY A 345 18.49 4.99 6.12
C GLY A 345 18.75 6.41 6.53
N ILE A 346 17.86 7.31 6.16
CA ILE A 346 17.83 8.68 6.68
C ILE A 346 16.58 8.80 7.51
N CYS A 347 16.78 9.07 8.79
CA CYS A 347 15.74 9.04 9.79
C CYS A 347 15.45 10.46 10.29
N LEU A 348 14.18 10.74 10.55
CA LEU A 348 13.79 11.82 11.43
C LEU A 348 13.81 11.29 12.87
N LEU A 349 14.59 11.96 13.73
CA LEU A 349 14.68 11.66 15.16
C LEU A 349 14.02 12.76 15.96
N LYS A 350 12.99 12.40 16.70
CA LYS A 350 12.29 13.30 17.62
C LYS A 350 13.01 13.35 18.97
N ASN A 351 12.94 14.50 19.66
CA ASN A 351 13.52 14.68 21.00
C ASN A 351 15.02 14.32 21.07
N HIS A 352 15.76 14.57 19.98
CA HIS A 352 17.15 14.12 19.79
C HIS A 352 18.10 14.40 20.96
N LYS A 353 17.89 15.52 21.68
CA LYS A 353 18.68 15.91 22.86
C LYS A 353 18.71 14.83 23.95
N ASN A 354 17.64 14.06 24.10
CA ASN A 354 17.55 12.98 25.10
C ASN A 354 18.43 11.77 24.76
N TYR A 355 18.81 11.65 23.49
CA TYR A 355 19.51 10.49 22.94
C TYR A 355 20.94 10.81 22.54
N ASP A 356 21.38 12.04 22.78
CA ASP A 356 22.66 12.56 22.31
C ASP A 356 23.85 11.86 22.99
N LYS A 357 24.71 11.27 22.17
CA LYS A 357 26.03 10.74 22.54
C LYS A 357 27.08 11.35 21.61
N SER A 358 28.35 11.18 21.93
CA SER A 358 29.47 11.85 21.24
C SER A 358 29.33 11.86 19.70
N ARG A 359 29.29 10.68 19.06
CA ARG A 359 29.28 10.54 17.59
C ARG A 359 27.93 10.08 16.99
N ALA A 360 26.97 9.75 17.83
CA ALA A 360 25.69 9.16 17.42
C ALA A 360 24.58 9.50 18.40
N TYR A 361 23.33 9.28 18.01
CA TYR A 361 22.20 9.17 18.90
C TYR A 361 21.94 7.70 19.21
N VAL A 362 21.68 7.38 20.48
CA VAL A 362 21.32 6.03 20.92
C VAL A 362 19.90 6.07 21.42
N VAL A 363 18.99 5.46 20.65
CA VAL A 363 17.55 5.64 20.81
C VAL A 363 16.91 4.32 21.26
N PRO A 364 16.53 4.17 22.53
CA PRO A 364 15.93 2.92 23.02
C PRO A 364 14.52 2.67 22.47
N ASN A 365 13.78 3.75 22.19
CA ASN A 365 12.36 3.72 21.79
C ASN A 365 12.19 3.95 20.28
N GLU A 366 11.70 2.92 19.59
CA GLU A 366 11.45 2.93 18.14
C GLU A 366 10.46 4.02 17.70
N LYS A 367 9.54 4.44 18.59
CA LYS A 367 8.51 5.45 18.27
C LYS A 367 9.08 6.84 18.04
N ASP A 368 10.30 7.09 18.47
CA ASP A 368 10.97 8.39 18.28
C ASP A 368 11.81 8.45 17.00
N ILE A 369 11.73 7.41 16.16
CA ILE A 369 12.46 7.31 14.90
C ILE A 369 11.47 7.10 13.74
N LEU A 370 11.62 7.90 12.69
CA LEU A 370 10.95 7.69 11.42
C LEU A 370 11.99 7.50 10.33
N LEU A 371 12.10 6.29 9.78
CA LEU A 371 12.85 6.07 8.53
C LEU A 371 12.15 6.82 7.40
N LYS A 372 12.66 7.99 7.03
CA LYS A 372 12.02 8.91 6.09
C LYS A 372 12.53 8.73 4.67
N TYR A 373 13.83 8.44 4.51
CA TYR A 373 14.42 8.14 3.21
C TYR A 373 15.32 6.91 3.28
N ILE A 374 15.50 6.29 2.12
CA ILE A 374 16.50 5.26 1.88
C ILE A 374 17.40 5.73 0.75
N VAL A 375 18.71 5.62 0.95
CA VAL A 375 19.71 5.92 -0.06
C VAL A 375 20.45 4.64 -0.42
N CYS A 376 20.55 4.37 -1.72
CA CYS A 376 21.15 3.15 -2.24
C CYS A 376 22.24 3.44 -3.28
N GLY A 377 23.16 2.50 -3.45
CA GLY A 377 24.19 2.54 -4.47
C GLY A 377 25.50 3.13 -3.96
N ASN A 378 26.12 4.03 -4.74
CA ASN A 378 27.38 4.67 -4.33
C ASN A 378 27.10 5.89 -3.45
N LEU A 379 27.21 5.72 -2.13
CA LEU A 379 26.81 6.75 -1.16
C LEU A 379 27.82 7.89 -1.09
N ASP A 380 27.43 9.09 -1.50
CA ASP A 380 28.22 10.32 -1.36
C ASP A 380 27.90 11.00 -0.03
N CYS A 381 28.77 10.83 0.97
CA CYS A 381 28.54 11.38 2.30
C CYS A 381 28.59 12.91 2.36
N VAL A 382 29.41 13.55 1.52
CA VAL A 382 29.51 15.01 1.48
C VAL A 382 28.19 15.60 1.00
N PHE A 383 27.62 15.00 -0.05
CA PHE A 383 26.29 15.36 -0.54
C PHE A 383 25.21 15.13 0.52
N LEU A 384 25.17 13.93 1.12
CA LEU A 384 24.11 13.54 2.05
C LEU A 384 24.08 14.41 3.31
N ASP A 385 25.24 14.65 3.92
CA ASP A 385 25.36 15.53 5.07
C ASP A 385 24.84 16.94 4.69
N LYS A 386 25.42 17.57 3.66
CA LYS A 386 25.01 18.91 3.21
C LYS A 386 23.52 19.01 2.87
N TYR A 387 22.93 18.00 2.25
CA TYR A 387 21.52 18.03 1.84
C TYR A 387 20.57 17.91 3.02
N PHE A 388 20.75 16.88 3.85
CA PHE A 388 19.79 16.53 4.89
C PHE A 388 20.01 17.30 6.19
N THR A 389 21.25 17.62 6.56
CA THR A 389 21.52 18.37 7.80
C THR A 389 21.48 19.87 7.60
N ASP A 390 21.91 20.38 6.44
CA ASP A 390 22.05 21.82 6.25
C ASP A 390 20.89 22.44 5.47
N ILE A 391 20.58 21.93 4.27
CA ILE A 391 19.61 22.58 3.36
C ILE A 391 18.17 22.25 3.75
N ILE A 392 17.78 20.97 3.79
CA ILE A 392 16.38 20.60 4.05
C ILE A 392 15.96 21.07 5.45
N TYR A 393 16.83 20.87 6.45
CA TYR A 393 16.53 21.26 7.82
C TYR A 393 16.23 22.77 7.95
N LYS A 394 17.05 23.61 7.30
CA LYS A 394 16.83 25.07 7.25
C LYS A 394 15.53 25.42 6.51
N ASN A 395 15.29 24.83 5.34
CA ASN A 395 14.11 25.14 4.55
C ASN A 395 12.80 24.78 5.26
N ASN A 396 12.74 23.61 5.90
CA ASN A 396 11.54 23.18 6.64
C ASN A 396 11.26 24.06 7.87
N SER A 397 12.30 24.45 8.60
CA SER A 397 12.11 25.35 9.76
C SER A 397 11.61 26.75 9.37
N ILE A 398 12.02 27.25 8.20
CA ILE A 398 11.60 28.57 7.68
C ILE A 398 10.21 28.53 7.04
N SER A 399 9.86 27.48 6.30
CA SER A 399 8.56 27.38 5.62
C SER A 399 7.41 27.23 6.61
N ASP A 400 7.55 26.35 7.61
CA ASP A 400 6.48 26.03 8.56
C ASP A 400 6.11 27.22 9.44
N THR A 401 7.09 28.04 9.84
CA THR A 401 6.85 29.23 10.68
C THR A 401 6.19 30.39 9.92
N ARG A 402 6.41 30.49 8.60
CA ARG A 402 5.81 31.52 7.75
C ARG A 402 4.40 31.15 7.30
N LEU A 403 4.18 29.89 6.90
CA LEU A 403 2.89 29.41 6.41
C LEU A 403 1.82 29.39 7.52
N THR A 404 2.16 28.91 8.72
CA THR A 404 1.23 28.89 9.88
C THR A 404 0.76 30.29 10.29
N LYS A 405 1.63 31.31 10.25
CA LYS A 405 1.26 32.71 10.55
C LYS A 405 0.31 33.31 9.50
N ILE A 406 0.49 32.99 8.22
CA ILE A 406 -0.36 33.49 7.13
C ILE A 406 -1.73 32.80 7.15
N ALA A 407 -1.76 31.48 7.31
CA ALA A 407 -2.98 30.68 7.39
C ALA A 407 -3.88 31.16 8.56
N THR A 408 -3.30 31.30 9.76
CA THR A 408 -4.05 31.75 10.95
C THR A 408 -4.67 33.14 10.74
N LYS A 409 -3.93 34.09 10.16
CA LYS A 409 -4.45 35.42 9.82
C LYS A 409 -5.61 35.36 8.81
N ARG A 410 -5.52 34.47 7.81
CA ARG A 410 -6.57 34.29 6.82
C ARG A 410 -7.86 33.74 7.45
N ILE A 411 -7.76 32.69 8.26
CA ILE A 411 -8.89 32.06 8.94
C ILE A 411 -9.64 33.07 9.82
N ILE A 412 -8.91 33.84 10.63
CA ILE A 412 -9.49 34.88 11.50
C ILE A 412 -10.22 35.95 10.67
N LYS A 413 -9.66 36.33 9.51
CA LYS A 413 -10.30 37.30 8.60
C LYS A 413 -11.61 36.77 8.02
N GLU A 414 -11.64 35.51 7.56
CA GLU A 414 -12.85 34.87 7.03
C GLU A 414 -13.95 34.77 8.10
N LEU A 415 -13.61 34.33 9.32
CA LEU A 415 -14.56 34.27 10.44
C LEU A 415 -15.15 35.64 10.77
N LYS A 416 -14.32 36.69 10.82
CA LYS A 416 -14.80 38.05 11.07
C LYS A 416 -15.75 38.53 9.97
N ASN A 417 -15.46 38.22 8.72
CA ASN A 417 -16.32 38.59 7.59
C ASN A 417 -17.68 37.88 7.65
N ILE A 418 -17.68 36.59 7.99
CA ILE A 418 -18.91 35.80 8.11
C ILE A 418 -19.75 36.27 9.30
N LYS A 419 -19.15 36.47 10.47
CA LYS A 419 -19.86 36.93 11.68
C LYS A 419 -20.43 38.36 11.56
N LYS A 420 -19.84 39.23 10.73
CA LYS A 420 -20.38 40.58 10.48
C LYS A 420 -21.71 40.55 9.73
N LYS A 421 -21.98 39.49 8.96
CA LYS A 421 -23.21 39.36 8.15
C LYS A 421 -24.24 38.61 9.00
N LYS A 422 -25.25 39.34 9.51
CA LYS A 422 -26.24 38.86 10.51
C LYS A 422 -26.95 37.53 10.19
N LYS A 423 -26.98 37.10 8.92
CA LYS A 423 -27.25 35.72 8.45
C LYS A 423 -26.88 35.65 6.97
N ILE A 424 -25.94 34.79 6.59
CA ILE A 424 -25.61 34.57 5.18
C ILE A 424 -26.66 33.62 4.63
N ASN A 425 -27.75 34.13 4.05
CA ASN A 425 -28.78 33.31 3.38
C ASN A 425 -29.23 32.06 4.20
N ASN A 426 -29.57 32.23 5.49
CA ASN A 426 -29.92 31.14 6.42
C ASN A 426 -28.83 30.07 6.62
N ILE A 427 -27.56 30.47 6.52
CA ILE A 427 -26.40 29.67 6.90
C ILE A 427 -25.88 30.22 8.24
N ASP A 428 -25.91 29.39 9.28
CA ASP A 428 -25.35 29.67 10.59
C ASP A 428 -24.02 28.92 10.74
N VAL A 429 -22.99 29.62 11.23
CA VAL A 429 -21.63 29.07 11.38
C VAL A 429 -21.18 29.19 12.83
N MET A 430 -20.84 28.06 13.45
CA MET A 430 -20.34 27.94 14.80
C MET A 430 -18.96 27.28 14.81
N ILE A 431 -18.10 27.67 15.75
CA ILE A 431 -16.77 27.08 15.91
C ILE A 431 -16.90 25.93 16.92
N TYR A 432 -16.37 24.76 16.57
CA TYR A 432 -16.37 23.61 17.46
C TYR A 432 -15.14 23.64 18.39
N ASN A 433 -15.33 23.42 19.69
CA ASN A 433 -14.24 23.27 20.69
C ASN A 433 -13.14 24.35 20.69
N ASN A 434 -13.45 25.59 20.30
CA ASN A 434 -12.47 26.68 20.09
C ASN A 434 -11.40 26.38 19.02
N ASP A 435 -11.58 25.36 18.19
CA ASP A 435 -10.70 25.06 17.07
C ASP A 435 -11.09 25.92 15.86
N LEU A 436 -10.25 26.91 15.54
CA LEU A 436 -10.47 27.82 14.40
C LEU A 436 -10.46 27.09 13.04
N THR A 437 -10.03 25.82 12.97
CA THR A 437 -9.97 25.03 11.74
C THR A 437 -11.20 24.14 11.52
N GLN A 438 -12.10 24.02 12.50
CA GLN A 438 -13.29 23.17 12.42
C GLN A 438 -14.57 23.96 12.67
N TRP A 439 -15.40 24.06 11.62
CA TRP A 439 -16.61 24.89 11.64
C TRP A 439 -17.85 24.03 11.46
N ASN A 440 -18.76 24.11 12.42
CA ASN A 440 -20.09 23.53 12.33
C ASN A 440 -21.01 24.52 11.60
N ILE A 441 -21.68 24.03 10.56
CA ILE A 441 -22.51 24.83 9.69
C ILE A 441 -23.93 24.25 9.72
N THR A 442 -24.91 25.10 9.99
CA THR A 442 -26.32 24.73 9.81
C THR A 442 -26.87 25.56 8.66
N MET A 443 -27.47 24.90 7.67
CA MET A 443 -28.12 25.60 6.56
C MET A 443 -29.42 24.91 6.14
N LYS A 444 -30.41 25.71 5.76
CA LYS A 444 -31.66 25.21 5.19
C LYS A 444 -31.54 25.13 3.67
N VAL A 445 -31.75 23.93 3.12
CA VAL A 445 -31.80 23.65 1.67
C VAL A 445 -33.21 23.16 1.36
N ARG A 446 -33.97 23.94 0.59
CA ARG A 446 -35.42 23.73 0.40
C ARG A 446 -36.14 23.63 1.76
N ASP A 447 -36.76 22.50 2.07
CA ASP A 447 -37.46 22.24 3.33
C ASP A 447 -36.68 21.34 4.31
N ILE A 448 -35.37 21.13 4.07
CA ILE A 448 -34.52 20.27 4.88
C ILE A 448 -33.43 21.10 5.57
N ASP A 449 -33.33 20.98 6.90
CA ASP A 449 -32.23 21.54 7.67
C ASP A 449 -31.03 20.56 7.62
N LEU A 450 -29.90 21.04 7.09
CA LEU A 450 -28.66 20.30 6.97
C LEU A 450 -27.65 20.78 8.01
N ASN A 451 -27.01 19.83 8.69
CA ASN A 451 -25.86 20.07 9.56
C ASN A 451 -24.60 19.56 8.88
N LEU A 452 -23.67 20.47 8.62
CA LEU A 452 -22.40 20.21 7.94
C LEU A 452 -21.22 20.56 8.84
N GLU A 453 -20.08 19.95 8.51
CA GLU A 453 -18.78 20.28 9.06
C GLU A 453 -17.89 20.81 7.92
N MET A 454 -17.19 21.91 8.18
CA MET A 454 -16.10 22.38 7.31
C MET A 454 -14.77 22.27 8.05
N ILE A 455 -13.82 21.59 7.42
CA ILE A 455 -12.48 21.36 7.96
C ILE A 455 -11.47 22.11 7.09
N LEU A 456 -10.73 23.02 7.72
CA LEU A 456 -9.62 23.76 7.11
C LEU A 456 -8.33 22.96 7.33
N GLY A 457 -7.86 22.26 6.29
CA GLY A 457 -6.66 21.42 6.39
C GLY A 457 -5.38 22.22 6.62
N ASP A 458 -4.29 21.52 6.96
CA ASP A 458 -2.99 22.15 7.31
C ASP A 458 -2.42 23.05 6.20
N ASN A 459 -2.76 22.76 4.95
CA ASN A 459 -2.32 23.50 3.77
C ASN A 459 -3.28 24.63 3.37
N TYR A 460 -4.38 24.86 4.11
CA TYR A 460 -5.25 26.01 3.85
C TYR A 460 -4.50 27.34 4.04
N PRO A 461 -4.62 28.34 3.14
CA PRO A 461 -5.56 28.44 2.02
C PRO A 461 -5.05 27.92 0.68
N LEU A 462 -3.88 27.30 0.60
CA LEU A 462 -3.34 26.75 -0.65
C LEU A 462 -4.19 25.58 -1.16
N GLU A 463 -4.67 24.75 -0.24
CA GLU A 463 -5.65 23.70 -0.51
C GLU A 463 -7.07 24.13 -0.08
N PRO A 464 -8.11 23.59 -0.74
CA PRO A 464 -9.50 23.92 -0.41
C PRO A 464 -9.92 23.43 0.97
N PRO A 465 -10.96 24.04 1.57
CA PRO A 465 -11.64 23.45 2.72
C PRO A 465 -12.39 22.17 2.33
N HIS A 466 -12.46 21.22 3.24
CA HIS A 466 -13.30 20.02 3.09
C HIS A 466 -14.65 20.25 3.74
N ILE A 467 -15.74 19.85 3.07
CA ILE A 467 -17.10 19.98 3.59
C ILE A 467 -17.75 18.61 3.68
N HIS A 468 -18.41 18.34 4.80
CA HIS A 468 -19.05 17.06 5.09
C HIS A 468 -20.46 17.27 5.64
N LEU A 469 -21.43 16.52 5.13
CA LEU A 469 -22.79 16.46 5.66
C LEU A 469 -22.83 15.50 6.85
N ILE A 470 -23.08 16.01 8.05
CA ILE A 470 -23.21 15.21 9.28
C ILE A 470 -24.59 14.57 9.35
N SER A 471 -25.64 15.34 9.06
CA SER A 471 -27.04 14.90 9.12
C SER A 471 -27.98 15.88 8.41
N PRO A 472 -29.19 15.44 8.00
CA PRO A 472 -29.69 14.06 7.96
C PRO A 472 -29.07 13.25 6.81
N LYS A 473 -29.30 11.93 6.76
CA LYS A 473 -28.99 11.16 5.55
C LYS A 473 -29.97 11.54 4.45
N VAL A 474 -29.42 11.85 3.28
CA VAL A 474 -30.16 12.27 2.09
C VAL A 474 -29.78 11.41 0.89
N LYS A 475 -30.63 11.41 -0.13
CA LYS A 475 -30.35 10.84 -1.45
C LYS A 475 -30.05 12.00 -2.41
N SER A 476 -28.90 11.94 -3.07
CA SER A 476 -28.42 12.89 -4.08
C SER A 476 -28.55 12.24 -5.46
N ASN A 477 -29.02 13.00 -6.46
CA ASN A 477 -29.18 12.50 -7.83
C ASN A 477 -27.95 12.78 -8.69
N ASN A 478 -27.23 13.87 -8.40
CA ASN A 478 -26.10 14.32 -9.20
C ASN A 478 -24.72 13.91 -8.63
N GLY A 479 -24.70 13.18 -7.51
CA GLY A 479 -23.47 12.58 -6.96
C GLY A 479 -22.53 13.56 -6.26
N TYR A 480 -22.99 14.75 -5.89
CA TYR A 480 -22.20 15.73 -5.13
C TYR A 480 -21.98 15.34 -3.67
N ILE A 481 -22.88 14.50 -3.14
CA ILE A 481 -22.79 13.94 -1.78
C ILE A 481 -22.41 12.47 -1.90
N GLY A 482 -21.29 12.10 -1.29
CA GLY A 482 -20.85 10.72 -1.18
C GLY A 482 -21.76 9.85 -0.31
N ASN A 483 -21.57 8.54 -0.36
CA ASN A 483 -22.29 7.57 0.48
C ASN A 483 -22.05 7.80 1.98
N ASN A 484 -20.90 8.36 2.33
CA ASN A 484 -20.53 8.73 3.69
C ASN A 484 -20.67 10.24 3.95
N GLY A 485 -21.29 11.03 3.07
CA GLY A 485 -21.66 12.43 3.36
C GLY A 485 -20.60 13.46 2.94
N SER A 486 -19.48 13.06 2.33
CA SER A 486 -18.51 14.01 1.78
C SER A 486 -19.12 14.81 0.65
N ILE A 487 -18.93 16.14 0.69
CA ILE A 487 -19.41 17.04 -0.36
C ILE A 487 -18.23 17.52 -1.19
N CYS A 488 -18.29 17.30 -2.50
CA CYS A 488 -17.33 17.87 -3.43
C CYS A 488 -18.06 18.65 -4.52
N ILE A 489 -17.80 19.95 -4.56
CA ILE A 489 -18.23 20.86 -5.61
C ILE A 489 -16.98 21.50 -6.26
N GLY A 490 -17.13 22.07 -7.45
CA GLY A 490 -15.97 22.62 -8.17
C GLY A 490 -15.13 23.58 -7.31
N VAL A 491 -15.77 24.49 -6.57
CA VAL A 491 -15.04 25.46 -5.73
C VAL A 491 -14.35 24.84 -4.50
N THR A 492 -14.60 23.58 -4.17
CA THR A 492 -13.84 22.86 -3.13
C THR A 492 -12.91 21.82 -3.74
N SER A 493 -12.81 21.69 -5.06
CA SER A 493 -11.98 20.68 -5.72
C SER A 493 -10.55 21.19 -5.93
N ASN A 494 -9.53 20.32 -5.81
CA ASN A 494 -8.12 20.71 -5.98
C ASN A 494 -7.84 21.36 -7.34
N LYS A 495 -8.51 20.92 -8.41
CA LYS A 495 -8.36 21.48 -9.76
C LYS A 495 -8.88 22.90 -9.93
N HIS A 496 -9.95 23.30 -9.22
CA HIS A 496 -10.60 24.60 -9.44
C HIS A 496 -10.50 25.54 -8.24
N TRP A 497 -10.03 25.05 -7.10
CA TRP A 497 -9.77 25.87 -5.93
C TRP A 497 -8.77 26.97 -6.25
N LYS A 498 -9.07 28.18 -5.76
CA LYS A 498 -8.12 29.29 -5.74
C LYS A 498 -8.07 29.84 -4.32
N PRO A 499 -6.87 30.05 -3.72
CA PRO A 499 -6.73 30.61 -2.37
C PRO A 499 -7.40 31.97 -2.16
N ILE A 500 -7.76 32.67 -3.24
CA ILE A 500 -8.47 33.95 -3.21
C ILE A 500 -9.96 33.79 -2.88
N TYR A 501 -10.57 32.61 -3.09
CA TYR A 501 -11.98 32.39 -2.77
C TYR A 501 -12.24 32.58 -1.27
N SER A 502 -13.30 33.30 -0.94
CA SER A 502 -13.76 33.46 0.43
C SER A 502 -14.53 32.22 0.89
N LEU A 503 -14.50 31.93 2.19
CA LEU A 503 -15.27 30.80 2.73
C LEU A 503 -16.78 31.06 2.64
N GLU A 504 -17.20 32.32 2.63
CA GLU A 504 -18.57 32.71 2.29
C GLU A 504 -18.98 32.25 0.89
N MET A 505 -18.14 32.49 -0.13
CA MET A 505 -18.44 32.09 -1.51
C MET A 505 -18.52 30.57 -1.63
N VAL A 506 -17.65 29.86 -0.91
CA VAL A 506 -17.67 28.39 -0.83
C VAL A 506 -19.01 27.93 -0.25
N LEU A 507 -19.41 28.45 0.92
CA LEU A 507 -20.66 28.07 1.59
C LEU A 507 -21.90 28.34 0.72
N LEU A 508 -21.95 29.50 0.05
CA LEU A 508 -23.03 29.84 -0.85
C LEU A 508 -23.07 28.91 -2.06
N SER A 509 -21.91 28.62 -2.66
CA SER A 509 -21.81 27.70 -3.80
C SER A 509 -22.23 26.29 -3.43
N THR A 510 -21.88 25.82 -2.22
CA THR A 510 -22.36 24.56 -1.65
C THR A 510 -23.87 24.57 -1.54
N LYS A 511 -24.45 25.59 -0.91
CA LYS A 511 -25.90 25.70 -0.77
C LYS A 511 -26.60 25.67 -2.13
N PHE A 512 -26.20 26.50 -3.08
CA PHE A 512 -26.81 26.54 -4.41
C PHE A 512 -26.70 25.20 -5.15
N LYS A 513 -25.55 24.51 -5.05
CA LYS A 513 -25.39 23.19 -5.67
C LYS A 513 -26.26 22.12 -5.03
N LEU A 514 -26.45 22.18 -3.72
CA LEU A 514 -27.35 21.29 -3.00
C LEU A 514 -28.84 21.61 -3.28
N GLU A 515 -29.17 22.86 -3.58
CA GLU A 515 -30.53 23.24 -4.00
C GLU A 515 -30.85 22.78 -5.43
N ASP A 516 -29.85 22.77 -6.32
CA ASP A 516 -29.94 22.28 -7.70
C ASP A 516 -30.00 20.74 -7.76
N ASP A 517 -29.24 20.06 -6.90
CA ASP A 517 -29.36 18.63 -6.68
C ASP A 517 -30.72 18.32 -6.05
N LEU A 518 -31.50 17.40 -6.63
CA LEU A 518 -32.81 17.00 -6.13
C LEU A 518 -32.66 16.17 -4.84
N ILE A 519 -32.23 16.80 -3.75
CA ILE A 519 -31.95 16.15 -2.47
C ILE A 519 -33.25 15.68 -1.81
N GLU A 520 -33.36 14.37 -1.62
CA GLU A 520 -34.50 13.75 -0.93
C GLU A 520 -34.08 13.29 0.47
N TYR A 521 -34.89 13.64 1.48
CA TYR A 521 -34.67 13.19 2.85
C TYR A 521 -34.84 11.66 2.96
N LYS A 522 -33.84 10.98 3.55
CA LYS A 522 -33.88 9.52 3.74
C LYS A 522 -34.08 9.11 5.19
N SER A 523 -33.31 9.67 6.14
CA SER A 523 -33.44 9.33 7.57
C SER A 523 -32.72 10.32 8.48
N LYS A 524 -33.11 10.39 9.77
CA LYS A 524 -32.42 11.21 10.80
C LYS A 524 -31.02 10.69 11.19
N LYS A 525 -30.59 9.52 10.68
CA LYS A 525 -29.29 8.94 11.04
C LYS A 525 -28.15 9.89 10.61
N LYS A 526 -27.07 9.88 11.39
CA LYS A 526 -25.84 10.62 11.06
C LYS A 526 -24.98 9.86 10.05
N TYR A 527 -24.14 10.58 9.31
CA TYR A 527 -23.06 10.01 8.52
C TYR A 527 -21.86 9.63 9.41
N ASN A 528 -20.99 8.75 8.92
CA ASN A 528 -19.77 8.33 9.62
C ASN A 528 -18.60 9.20 9.14
N THR A 529 -18.13 10.11 10.00
CA THR A 529 -17.12 11.12 9.67
C THR A 529 -15.73 10.55 9.42
N SER A 530 -15.37 9.40 10.01
CA SER A 530 -14.00 8.84 9.91
C SER A 530 -13.64 8.27 8.54
N ILE A 531 -14.61 8.06 7.63
CA ILE A 531 -14.42 7.48 6.28
C ILE A 531 -14.57 8.55 5.18
N SER A 532 -14.85 9.79 5.56
CA SER A 532 -15.24 10.87 4.64
C SER A 532 -14.10 11.39 3.75
N ILE A 533 -12.87 11.47 4.27
CA ILE A 533 -11.73 12.07 3.55
C ILE A 533 -11.30 11.20 2.34
N GLU A 534 -11.32 9.88 2.47
CA GLU A 534 -11.02 8.96 1.36
C GLU A 534 -12.11 9.03 0.28
N GLU A 535 -13.37 9.15 0.68
CA GLU A 535 -14.50 9.30 -0.24
C GLU A 535 -14.43 10.60 -1.05
N TYR A 536 -13.94 11.69 -0.45
CA TYR A 536 -13.74 12.96 -1.14
C TYR A 536 -12.82 12.82 -2.38
N GLN A 537 -11.73 12.06 -2.26
CA GLN A 537 -10.82 11.80 -3.37
C GLN A 537 -11.50 11.00 -4.49
N GLU A 538 -12.33 10.02 -4.13
CA GLU A 538 -13.08 9.21 -5.09
C GLU A 538 -14.13 10.01 -5.86
N ILE A 539 -14.83 10.94 -5.20
CA ILE A 539 -15.78 11.84 -5.88
C ILE A 539 -15.04 12.75 -6.87
N CYS A 540 -13.88 13.30 -6.48
CA CYS A 540 -13.09 14.14 -7.36
C CYS A 540 -12.62 13.41 -8.63
N LYS A 541 -12.19 12.14 -8.50
CA LYS A 541 -11.81 11.31 -9.65
C LYS A 541 -13.00 11.07 -10.60
N ARG A 542 -14.18 10.75 -10.06
CA ARG A 542 -15.40 10.57 -10.86
C ARG A 542 -15.80 11.82 -11.64
N MET A 543 -15.55 13.00 -11.07
CA MET A 543 -15.84 14.29 -11.68
C MET A 543 -14.70 14.83 -12.58
N ASN A 544 -13.60 14.09 -12.75
CA ASN A 544 -12.40 14.51 -13.49
C ASN A 544 -11.73 15.80 -12.94
N TRP A 545 -11.74 15.92 -11.61
CA TRP A 545 -11.27 17.09 -10.85
C TRP A 545 -9.97 16.85 -10.05
N ILE A 546 -9.41 15.65 -10.14
CA ILE A 546 -8.05 15.28 -9.70
C ILE A 546 -7.45 14.38 -10.78
#